data_AF-G7IBX0-F1
#
_entry.id   AF-G7IBX0-F1
#
_cell.length_a   1.000
_cell.length_b   1.000
_cell.length_c   1.000
_cell.angle_alpha   90.00
_cell.angle_beta   90.00
_cell.angle_gamma   90.00
#
_symmetry.space_group_name_H-M   'P 1'
#
loop_
_entity.id
_entity.type
_entity.pdbx_description
1 polymer ?
#
loop_
_entity_poly.entity_id
_entity_poly.type
_entity_poly.pdbx_seq_one_letter_code
_entity_poly.pdbx_strand_id
1 'polypeptide(L)' 'MMTGEEARLILGVTEKTSWEDIVKKFETMFEKNTKSFYLQSKIHRAKEFLETLQ' A
#
# COMPACT_ATOMS: atom_id res chain seq x y z
N MET A 1 -0.27 -4.29 15.36
CA MET A 1 0.92 -4.41 14.51
C MET A 1 0.40 -4.75 13.13
N MET A 2 0.75 -4.00 12.08
CA MET A 2 0.22 -4.29 10.75
C MET A 2 0.84 -5.56 10.19
N THR A 3 0.07 -6.42 9.53
CA THR A 3 0.59 -7.63 8.87
C THR A 3 0.84 -7.41 7.38
N GLY A 4 1.61 -8.32 6.76
CA GLY A 4 1.81 -8.30 5.30
C GLY A 4 0.50 -8.47 4.53
N GLU A 5 -0.40 -9.30 5.04
CA GLU A 5 -1.73 -9.49 4.47
C GLU A 5 -2.58 -8.22 4.55
N GLU A 6 -2.56 -7.52 5.69
CA GLU A 6 -3.26 -6.25 5.85
C GLU A 6 -2.71 -5.18 4.90
N ALA A 7 -1.38 -5.08 4.76
CA ALA A 7 -0.76 -4.14 3.83
C ALA A 7 -1.13 -4.44 2.37
N ARG A 8 -1.15 -5.73 1.99
CA ARG A 8 -1.58 -6.19 0.67
C ARG A 8 -3.06 -5.89 0.41
N LEU A 9 -3.92 -6.09 1.41
CA LEU A 9 -5.34 -5.75 1.34
C LEU A 9 -5.55 -4.24 1.16
N ILE A 10 -4.82 -3.41 1.92
CA ILE A 10 -4.90 -1.95 1.82
C ILE A 10 -4.55 -1.48 0.41
N LEU A 11 -3.52 -2.05 -0.22
CA LEU A 11 -3.10 -1.68 -1.58
C LEU A 11 -3.87 -2.44 -2.68
N GLY A 12 -4.66 -3.46 -2.33
CA GLY A 12 -5.36 -4.31 -3.29
C GLY A 12 -4.41 -5.09 -4.20
N VAL A 13 -3.35 -5.65 -3.59
CA VAL A 13 -2.30 -6.45 -4.25
C VAL A 13 -2.23 -7.85 -3.64
N THR A 14 -1.49 -8.75 -4.27
CA THR A 14 -1.31 -10.14 -3.80
C THR A 14 0.18 -10.42 -3.57
N GLU A 15 0.50 -11.56 -2.97
CA GLU A 15 1.90 -11.98 -2.77
C GLU A 15 2.68 -12.19 -4.07
N LYS A 16 1.98 -12.45 -5.18
CA LYS A 16 2.57 -12.61 -6.51
C LYS A 16 2.80 -11.29 -7.24
N THR A 17 2.31 -10.18 -6.68
CA THR A 17 2.43 -8.87 -7.31
C THR A 17 3.87 -8.39 -7.20
N SER A 18 4.44 -7.97 -8.33
CA SER A 18 5.80 -7.43 -8.38
C SER A 18 5.90 -6.13 -7.57
N TRP A 19 7.10 -5.80 -7.10
CA TRP A 19 7.32 -4.54 -6.37
C TRP A 19 6.97 -3.31 -7.21
N GLU A 20 7.31 -3.32 -8.50
CA GLU A 20 6.97 -2.26 -9.45
C GLU A 20 5.45 -2.04 -9.54
N ASP A 21 4.68 -3.13 -9.62
CA ASP A 21 3.22 -3.06 -9.62
C ASP A 21 2.65 -2.57 -8.28
N ILE A 22 3.28 -2.93 -7.15
CA ILE A 22 2.90 -2.44 -5.82
C ILE A 22 3.08 -0.92 -5.75
N VAL A 23 4.22 -0.40 -6.20
CA VAL A 23 4.50 1.06 -6.21
C VAL A 23 3.48 1.79 -7.08
N LYS A 24 3.22 1.29 -8.29
CA LYS A 24 2.23 1.90 -9.21
C LYS A 24 0.81 1.90 -8.61
N LYS A 25 0.43 0.83 -7.91
CA LYS A 25 -0.86 0.70 -7.22
C LYS A 25 -0.95 1.68 -6.05
N PHE A 26 0.13 1.80 -5.28
CA PHE A 26 0.26 2.77 -4.20
C PHE A 26 0.06 4.21 -4.72
N GLU A 27 0.77 4.63 -5.76
CA GLU A 27 0.65 5.98 -6.33
C GLU A 27 -0.78 6.28 -6.75
N THR A 28 -1.39 5.35 -7.51
CA THR A 28 -2.79 5.47 -7.96
C THR A 28 -3.77 5.61 -6.79
N MET A 29 -3.56 4.83 -5.72
CA MET A 29 -4.41 4.86 -4.53
C MET A 29 -4.19 6.13 -3.70
N PHE A 30 -2.94 6.57 -3.59
CA PHE A 30 -2.55 7.74 -2.82
C PHE A 30 -3.12 9.03 -3.44
N GLU A 31 -3.03 9.17 -4.77
CA GLU A 31 -3.59 10.30 -5.52
C GLU A 31 -5.13 10.33 -5.44
N LYS A 32 -5.78 9.18 -5.60
CA LYS A 32 -7.25 9.08 -5.53
C LYS A 32 -7.82 9.42 -4.15
N ASN A 33 -7.04 9.20 -3.08
CA ASN A 33 -7.50 9.39 -1.70
C ASN A 33 -6.96 10.67 -1.04
N THR A 34 -6.49 11.65 -1.84
CA THR A 34 -5.97 12.96 -1.39
C THR A 34 -6.89 13.77 -0.47
N LYS A 35 -8.20 13.48 -0.49
CA LYS A 35 -9.20 14.19 0.34
C LYS A 35 -9.26 13.71 1.80
N SER A 36 -8.57 12.61 2.13
CA SER A 36 -8.58 12.03 3.48
C SER A 36 -7.19 11.70 3.95
N PHE A 37 -6.71 12.48 4.93
CA PHE A 37 -5.42 12.28 5.57
C PHE A 37 -5.31 10.90 6.26
N TYR A 38 -6.41 10.41 6.84
CA TYR A 38 -6.44 9.09 7.47
C TYR A 38 -6.22 7.97 6.45
N LEU A 39 -6.92 8.03 5.31
CA LEU A 39 -6.77 7.04 4.24
C LEU A 39 -5.37 7.10 3.62
N GLN A 40 -4.85 8.30 3.35
CA GLN A 40 -3.48 8.46 2.87
C GLN A 40 -2.45 7.91 3.87
N SER A 41 -2.61 8.18 5.17
CA SER A 41 -1.71 7.64 6.20
C SER A 41 -1.74 6.10 6.25
N LYS A 42 -2.90 5.48 6.00
CA LYS A 42 -3.02 4.02 5.93
C LYS A 42 -2.35 3.44 4.69
N ILE A 43 -2.56 4.07 3.53
CA ILE A 43 -1.95 3.69 2.26
C ILE A 43 -0.42 3.82 2.32
N HIS A 44 0.08 4.92 2.89
CA HIS A 44 1.51 5.15 3.10
C HIS A 44 2.15 4.09 3.98
N ARG A 45 1.56 3.84 5.15
CA ARG A 45 2.06 2.79 6.06
C ARG A 45 2.09 1.42 5.39
N ALA A 46 1.06 1.07 4.63
CA ALA A 46 1.00 -0.20 3.91
C ALA A 46 2.17 -0.35 2.92
N LYS A 47 2.53 0.70 2.18
CA LYS A 47 3.72 0.70 1.32
C LYS A 47 4.99 0.51 2.14
N GLU A 48 5.22 1.34 3.17
CA GLU A 48 6.43 1.26 4.01
C GLU A 48 6.61 -0.14 4.59
N PHE A 49 5.53 -0.78 5.03
CA PHE A 49 5.61 -2.14 5.55
C PHE A 49 5.99 -3.16 4.49
N LEU A 50 5.39 -3.13 3.29
CA LEU A 50 5.78 -4.04 2.22
C LEU A 50 7.22 -3.79 1.74
N GLU A 51 7.70 -2.55 1.82
CA GLU A 51 9.09 -2.17 1.53
C GLU A 51 10.07 -2.84 2.51
N THR A 52 9.69 -3.00 3.79
CA THR A 52 10.51 -3.74 4.77
C THR A 52 10.53 -5.26 4.55
N LEU A 53 9.64 -5.79 3.71
CA LEU A 53 9.55 -7.22 3.39
C LEU A 53 10.19 -7.59 2.05
N GLN A 54 10.72 -6.61 1.31
CA GLN A 54 11.59 -6.84 0.15
C GLN A 54 12.93 -7.44 0.59
#